data_AF-A0A5B6WV80-F1
#
_entry.id   AF-A0A5B6WV80-F1
#
_cell.length_a   1.000
_cell.length_b   1.000
_cell.length_c   1.000
_cell.angle_alpha   90.00
_cell.angle_beta   90.00
_cell.angle_gamma   90.00
#
_symmetry.space_group_name_H-M   'P 1'
#
loop_
_entity.id
_entity.type
_entity.pdbx_description
1 polymer ?
#
loop_
_entity_poly.entity_id
_entity_poly.type
_entity_poly.pdbx_seq_one_letter_code
_entity_poly.pdbx_strand_id
1 'polypeptide(L)'
;MEKKGNESFRQYAQRWREVAIQVQPPLLEKETTMLIINTLKAPFITHMLGSATKSFSDIVMTGEMIENTIKSGKIEAGKNQEISPEKEGE
;
A
#
# COMPACT_ATOMS: atom_id res chain seq x y z
N MET A 1 8.30 5.41 -3.19
CA MET A 1 7.75 4.74 -4.38
C MET A 1 6.32 4.35 -4.08
N GLU A 2 5.31 5.01 -4.64
CA GLU A 2 3.90 4.67 -4.34
C GLU A 2 3.41 3.47 -5.18
N LYS A 3 2.44 2.72 -4.62
CA LYS A 3 1.63 1.75 -5.37
C LYS A 3 0.72 2.46 -6.38
N LYS A 4 0.86 2.09 -7.65
CA LYS A 4 0.04 2.58 -8.75
C LYS A 4 -1.37 1.97 -8.70
N GLY A 5 -2.35 2.69 -9.24
CA GLY A 5 -3.74 2.22 -9.30
C GLY A 5 -3.97 1.04 -10.26
N ASN A 6 -3.12 0.91 -11.28
CA ASN A 6 -3.23 -0.11 -12.33
C ASN A 6 -2.34 -1.35 -12.10
N GLU A 7 -1.58 -1.41 -11.01
CA GLU A 7 -0.78 -2.59 -10.66
C GLU A 7 -1.42 -3.34 -9.49
N SER A 8 -1.24 -4.67 -9.45
CA SER A 8 -1.61 -5.45 -8.28
C SER A 8 -0.66 -5.19 -7.11
N PHE A 9 -1.12 -5.46 -5.89
CA PHE A 9 -0.28 -5.33 -4.71
C PHE A 9 1.02 -6.14 -4.82
N ARG A 10 0.95 -7.35 -5.40
CA ARG A 10 2.12 -8.21 -5.62
C ARG A 10 3.13 -7.61 -6.58
N GLN A 11 2.67 -7.05 -7.70
CA GLN A 11 3.54 -6.37 -8.68
C GLN A 11 4.25 -5.17 -8.05
N TYR A 12 3.50 -4.38 -7.27
CA TYR A 12 4.05 -3.28 -6.51
C TYR A 12 5.13 -3.75 -5.53
N ALA A 13 4.83 -4.74 -4.70
CA ALA A 13 5.74 -5.24 -3.67
C ALA A 13 7.04 -5.77 -4.29
N GLN A 14 6.94 -6.49 -5.42
CA GLN A 14 8.10 -6.95 -6.16
C GLN A 14 8.98 -5.77 -6.62
N ARG A 15 8.38 -4.78 -7.28
CA ARG A 15 9.09 -3.58 -7.78
C ARG A 15 9.76 -2.81 -6.62
N TRP A 16 9.08 -2.71 -5.48
CA TRP A 16 9.63 -2.10 -4.28
C TRP A 16 10.83 -2.88 -3.74
N ARG A 17 10.75 -4.21 -3.71
CA ARG A 17 11.85 -5.07 -3.25
C ARG A 17 13.09 -4.97 -4.13
N GLU A 18 12.91 -4.91 -5.45
CA GLU A 18 14.00 -4.71 -6.42
C GLU A 18 14.76 -3.40 -6.20
N VAL A 19 14.10 -2.36 -5.70
CA VAL A 19 14.74 -1.10 -5.30
C VAL A 19 15.40 -1.23 -3.93
N ALA A 20 14.72 -1.84 -2.96
CA ALA A 20 15.22 -1.97 -1.60
C ALA A 20 16.53 -2.78 -1.51
N ILE A 21 16.72 -3.80 -2.35
CA ILE A 21 17.97 -4.59 -2.38
C ILE A 21 19.19 -3.80 -2.88
N GLN A 22 18.99 -2.65 -3.52
CA GLN A 22 20.08 -1.81 -4.03
C GLN A 22 20.66 -0.89 -2.94
N VAL A 23 19.99 -0.78 -1.78
CA VAL A 23 20.41 0.08 -0.67
C VAL A 23 21.59 -0.55 0.08
N GLN A 24 22.61 0.27 0.40
CA GLN A 24 23.77 -0.13 1.20
C GLN A 24 23.99 0.84 2.39
N PRO A 25 24.14 0.32 3.63
CA PRO A 25 24.01 -1.09 4.02
C PRO A 25 22.57 -1.61 3.84
N PRO A 26 22.37 -2.95 3.76
CA PRO A 26 21.03 -3.52 3.67
C PRO A 26 20.14 -3.08 4.83
N LEU A 27 18.87 -2.79 4.54
CA LEU A 27 17.90 -2.41 5.56
C LEU A 27 17.58 -3.59 6.47
N LEU A 28 17.38 -3.31 7.75
CA LEU A 28 16.82 -4.29 8.69
C LEU A 28 15.38 -4.63 8.29
N GLU A 29 14.90 -5.80 8.68
CA GLU A 29 13.53 -6.23 8.36
C GLU A 29 12.46 -5.29 8.94
N LYS A 30 12.71 -4.74 10.13
CA LYS A 30 11.84 -3.72 10.75
C LYS A 30 11.81 -2.42 9.92
N GLU A 31 12.96 -1.97 9.45
CA GLU A 31 13.07 -0.74 8.65
C GLU A 31 12.40 -0.93 7.28
N THR A 32 12.64 -2.09 6.67
CA THR A 32 12.00 -2.51 5.41
C THR A 32 10.48 -2.51 5.55
N THR A 33 9.96 -3.10 6.63
CA THR A 33 8.53 -3.17 6.93
C THR A 33 7.91 -1.78 7.11
N MET A 34 8.55 -0.91 7.89
CA MET A 34 8.06 0.47 8.06
C MET A 34 8.08 1.24 6.74
N LEU A 35 9.16 1.12 5.96
CA LEU A 35 9.33 1.89 4.74
C LEU A 35 8.33 1.48 3.65
N ILE A 36 8.07 0.17 3.47
CA ILE A 36 7.07 -0.28 2.49
C ILE A 36 5.65 0.11 2.93
N ILE A 37 5.32 0.05 4.22
CA ILE A 37 4.00 0.46 4.71
C ILE A 37 3.79 1.96 4.48
N ASN A 38 4.79 2.80 4.77
CA ASN A 38 4.72 4.25 4.58
C ASN A 38 4.55 4.68 3.11
N THR A 39 4.81 3.79 2.17
CA THR A 39 4.63 4.05 0.73
C THR A 39 3.24 3.68 0.20
N LEU A 40 2.35 3.17 1.04
CA LEU A 40 0.99 2.77 0.67
C LEU A 40 -0.04 3.87 0.96
N LYS A 41 -1.23 3.72 0.39
CA LYS A 41 -2.37 4.62 0.67
C LYS A 41 -2.95 4.37 2.07
N ALA A 42 -3.61 5.37 2.63
CA ALA A 42 -4.16 5.34 3.99
C ALA A 42 -4.96 4.06 4.35
N PRO A 43 -5.86 3.53 3.50
CA PRO A 43 -6.58 2.28 3.83
C PRO A 43 -5.65 1.09 4.06
N PHE A 44 -4.59 0.98 3.26
CA PHE A 44 -3.61 -0.10 3.42
C PHE A 44 -2.81 0.08 4.72
N ILE A 45 -2.42 1.30 5.06
CA ILE A 45 -1.67 1.59 6.29
C ILE A 45 -2.51 1.23 7.52
N THR A 46 -3.76 1.68 7.59
CA THR A 46 -4.67 1.41 8.72
C THR A 46 -4.85 -0.10 8.93
N HIS A 47 -5.11 -0.85 7.86
CA HIS A 47 -5.32 -2.29 7.96
C HIS A 47 -4.03 -3.08 8.19
N MET A 48 -2.88 -2.67 7.62
CA MET A 48 -1.60 -3.32 7.89
C MET A 48 -1.12 -3.09 9.31
N LEU A 49 -1.22 -1.87 9.84
CA LEU A 49 -0.73 -1.57 11.19
C LEU A 49 -1.54 -2.29 12.27
N GLY A 50 -2.83 -2.57 12.00
CA GLY A 50 -3.68 -3.41 12.85
C GLY A 50 -3.45 -4.92 12.69
N SER A 51 -2.61 -5.35 11.74
CA SER A 51 -2.35 -6.76 11.46
C SER A 51 -1.02 -7.24 12.05
N ALA A 52 -0.83 -8.55 12.17
CA ALA A 52 0.40 -9.15 12.67
C ALA A 52 1.51 -9.24 11.59
N THR A 53 1.63 -8.25 10.71
CA THR A 53 2.67 -8.24 9.66
C THR A 53 4.05 -8.07 10.27
N LYS A 54 4.90 -9.09 10.13
CA LYS A 54 6.28 -9.08 10.63
C LYS A 54 7.33 -9.27 9.55
N SER A 55 6.93 -9.83 8.42
CA SER A 55 7.80 -10.14 7.31
C SER A 55 7.30 -9.56 5.99
N PHE A 56 8.19 -9.51 4.99
CA PHE A 56 7.79 -9.14 3.63
C PHE A 56 6.69 -10.05 3.06
N SER A 57 6.70 -11.34 3.43
CA SER A 57 5.67 -12.29 2.98
C SER A 57 4.30 -11.92 3.54
N ASP A 58 4.23 -11.59 4.84
CA ASP A 58 2.99 -11.16 5.49
C ASP A 58 2.45 -9.87 4.87
N ILE A 59 3.35 -8.94 4.53
CA ILE A 59 3.00 -7.67 3.86
C ILE A 59 2.33 -7.95 2.51
N VAL A 60 2.89 -8.87 1.71
CA VAL A 60 2.31 -9.24 0.41
C VAL A 60 0.93 -9.87 0.60
N MET A 61 0.79 -10.84 1.52
CA MET A 61 -0.50 -11.51 1.76
C MET A 61 -1.57 -10.55 2.28
N THR A 62 -1.25 -9.75 3.30
CA THR A 62 -2.18 -8.77 3.87
C THR A 62 -2.55 -7.70 2.84
N GLY A 63 -1.57 -7.21 2.05
CA GLY A 63 -1.83 -6.26 0.98
C GLY A 63 -2.75 -6.79 -0.12
N GLU A 64 -2.59 -8.05 -0.52
CA GLU A 64 -3.50 -8.71 -1.47
C GLU A 64 -4.91 -8.87 -0.90
N MET A 65 -5.04 -9.23 0.39
CA MET A 65 -6.33 -9.33 1.05
C MET A 65 -7.05 -7.97 1.11
N ILE A 66 -6.34 -6.91 1.46
CA ILE A 66 -6.89 -5.54 1.47
C ILE A 66 -7.30 -5.13 0.05
N GLU A 67 -6.46 -5.36 -0.96
CA GLU A 67 -6.77 -5.04 -2.34
C GLU A 67 -8.04 -5.76 -2.82
N ASN A 68 -8.21 -7.05 -2.50
CA ASN A 68 -9.42 -7.80 -2.82
C ASN A 68 -10.66 -7.31 -2.05
N THR A 69 -10.49 -6.90 -0.80
CA THR A 69 -11.57 -6.37 0.03
C THR A 69 -12.05 -5.00 -0.50
N ILE A 70 -11.11 -4.17 -0.99
CA ILE A 70 -11.42 -2.92 -1.69
C ILE A 70 -12.14 -3.21 -3.02
N LYS A 71 -11.60 -4.10 -3.85
CA LYS A 71 -12.19 -4.47 -5.16
C LYS A 71 -13.60 -5.06 -5.01
N SER A 72 -13.88 -5.75 -3.92
CA SER A 72 -15.22 -6.28 -3.61
C SER A 72 -16.16 -5.26 -2.97
N GLY A 73 -15.72 -4.00 -2.78
CA GLY A 73 -16.54 -2.92 -2.23
C GLY A 73 -16.83 -3.05 -0.73
N LYS A 74 -16.16 -3.98 -0.03
CA LYS A 74 -16.37 -4.21 1.41
C LYS A 74 -15.71 -3.16 2.29
N ILE A 75 -14.68 -2.48 1.77
CA ILE A 75 -14.02 -1.34 2.40
C ILE A 75 -13.78 -0.25 1.35
N GLU A 76 -13.85 1.02 1.74
CA GLU A 76 -13.63 2.12 0.81
C GLU A 76 -12.14 2.21 0.43
N ALA A 77 -11.87 2.30 -0.88
CA ALA A 77 -10.58 2.74 -1.37
C ALA A 77 -10.44 4.22 -1.00
N GLY A 78 -9.97 4.52 0.22
CA GLY A 78 -9.77 5.87 0.74
C GLY A 78 -9.42 6.84 -0.37
N LYS A 79 -10.44 7.61 -0.77
CA LYS A 79 -10.29 8.64 -1.78
C LYS A 79 -9.52 9.73 -1.05
N ASN A 80 -8.32 10.08 -1.52
CA ASN A 80 -7.94 11.48 -1.35
C ASN A 80 -9.11 12.25 -1.96
N GLN A 81 -9.79 13.08 -1.17
CA GLN A 81 -10.80 13.98 -1.71
C GLN A 81 -10.11 14.83 -2.77
N GLU A 82 -10.17 14.37 -4.01
CA GLU A 82 -10.08 15.25 -5.15
C GLU A 82 -11.37 16.07 -5.04
N ILE A 83 -11.22 17.25 -4.43
CA ILE A 83 -12.27 18.26 -4.38
C ILE A 83 -12.65 18.48 -5.84
N SER A 84 -13.75 17.86 -6.26
CA SER A 84 -14.36 18.17 -7.53
C SER A 84 -14.88 19.59 -7.40
N PRO A 85 -14.56 20.51 -8.33
CA PRO A 85 -15.14 21.84 -8.27
C PRO A 85 -16.65 21.68 -8.46
N GLU A 86 -17.38 22.05 -7.41
CA GLU A 86 -18.82 22.22 -7.42
C GLU A 86 -19.17 23.16 -8.59
N LYS A 87 -19.96 22.64 -9.53
CA LYS A 87 -20.51 23.46 -10.62
C LYS A 87 -21.64 24.30 -10.02
N GLU A 88 -21.32 25.53 -9.64
CA GLU A 88 -22.31 26.59 -9.46
C GLU A 88 -22.85 27.05 -10.84
N GLY A 89 -24.18 27.21 -10.94
CA GLY A 89 -24.90 27.89 -12.04
C GLY A 89 -25.22 27.01 -13.25
N GLU A 90 -26.43 26.98 -13.82
CA GLU A 90 -27.56 27.94 -13.83
C GLU A 90 -28.90 27.27 -13.48
#